data_AF-A0A443PLN1-F1
#
_entry.id   AF-A0A443PLN1-F1
#
_cell.length_a   1.000
_cell.length_b   1.000
_cell.length_c   1.000
_cell.angle_alpha   90.00
_cell.angle_beta   90.00
_cell.angle_gamma   90.00
#
_symmetry.space_group_name_H-M   'P 1'
#
loop_
_entity.id
_entity.type
_entity.pdbx_description
1 polymer ?
#
loop_
_entity_poly.entity_id
_entity_poly.type
_entity_poly.pdbx_seq_one_letter_code
_entity_poly.pdbx_strand_id
1 'polypeptide(L)'
;MGIITAYFLWFTFMARALRGPRVWPIVGSIPGLIDNNHRLHDWIAENLRTCGGTYQTCIWAIPFLACKQGLVTVTCDPRNMEHVLKTRFDNYPKGPTWRAVFHDLLGQGIFNSDGDTWLFQRKTAAREFTPRALRQAMAPWVSQAVKRRLCPILKSAQLKAKPVDLQDLLLRLTFDNICNLAFGKDPIPSHRACLKMSLPQLSTEPRRHRFNDSSYPRWFGR
;
A
#
# COMPACT_ATOMS: atom_id res chain seq x y z
N MET A 1 9.93 -18.18 39.13
CA MET A 1 8.45 -18.26 38.99
C MET A 1 7.74 -16.91 39.09
N GLY A 2 8.10 -16.03 40.03
CA GLY A 2 7.40 -14.74 40.24
C GLY A 2 7.40 -13.75 39.05
N ILE A 3 8.49 -13.68 38.27
CA ILE A 3 8.58 -12.74 37.13
C ILE A 3 7.65 -13.16 35.98
N ILE A 4 7.56 -14.47 35.71
CA ILE A 4 6.71 -15.01 34.65
C ILE A 4 5.24 -14.80 35.02
N THR A 5 4.86 -15.09 36.26
CA THR A 5 3.49 -14.85 36.74
C THR A 5 3.13 -13.37 36.75
N ALA A 6 4.06 -12.49 37.16
CA ALA A 6 3.85 -11.04 37.09
C ALA A 6 3.68 -10.55 35.65
N TYR A 7 4.47 -11.08 34.70
CA TYR A 7 4.33 -10.77 33.28
C TYR A 7 2.96 -11.21 32.73
N PHE A 8 2.51 -12.43 33.02
CA PHE A 8 1.20 -12.91 32.56
C PHE A 8 0.05 -12.15 33.20
N LEU A 9 0.14 -11.76 34.48
CA LEU A 9 -0.85 -10.89 35.13
C LEU A 9 -0.90 -9.51 34.48
N TRP A 10 0.24 -8.90 34.22
CA TRP A 10 0.32 -7.62 33.50
C TRP A 10 -0.22 -7.74 32.06
N PHE A 11 0.18 -8.78 31.33
CA PHE A 11 -0.24 -9.02 29.94
C PHE A 11 -1.74 -9.25 29.85
N THR A 12 -2.32 -10.05 30.76
CA THR A 12 -3.78 -10.29 30.78
C THR A 12 -4.57 -9.03 31.15
N PHE A 13 -4.06 -8.20 32.06
CA PHE A 13 -4.64 -6.90 32.37
C PHE A 13 -4.59 -5.95 31.15
N MET A 14 -3.44 -5.85 30.50
CA MET A 14 -3.26 -5.03 29.29
C MET A 14 -4.12 -5.52 28.12
N ALA A 15 -4.12 -6.84 27.85
CA ALA A 15 -4.88 -7.44 26.75
C ALA A 15 -6.40 -7.24 26.92
N ARG A 16 -6.91 -7.20 28.15
CA ARG A 16 -8.32 -6.89 28.44
C ARG A 16 -8.67 -5.42 28.18
N ALA A 17 -7.71 -4.51 28.30
CA ALA A 17 -7.93 -3.09 28.00
C ALA A 17 -8.00 -2.82 26.48
N LEU A 18 -7.39 -3.69 25.67
CA LEU A 18 -7.40 -3.57 24.20
C LEU A 18 -8.73 -4.09 23.64
N ARG A 19 -9.42 -3.22 22.89
CA ARG A 19 -10.70 -3.55 22.25
C ARG A 19 -10.54 -4.25 20.88
N GLY A 20 -9.31 -4.44 20.41
CA GLY A 20 -9.00 -4.91 19.05
C GLY A 20 -8.83 -6.42 18.90
N PRO A 21 -8.21 -6.88 17.79
CA PRO A 21 -8.02 -8.29 17.49
C PRO A 21 -7.16 -8.98 18.54
N ARG A 22 -7.24 -10.32 18.59
CA ARG A 22 -6.47 -11.16 19.52
C ARG A 22 -4.98 -10.78 19.50
N VAL A 23 -4.49 -10.35 20.66
CA VAL A 23 -3.07 -10.11 20.91
C VAL A 23 -2.45 -11.33 21.56
N TRP A 24 -1.31 -11.78 21.04
CA TRP A 24 -0.53 -12.88 21.58
C TRP A 24 0.56 -12.38 22.52
N PRO A 25 0.96 -13.16 23.53
CA PRO A 25 2.09 -12.81 24.39
C PRO A 25 3.35 -12.67 23.51
N ILE A 26 4.17 -11.65 23.80
CA ILE A 26 5.40 -11.28 23.09
C ILE A 26 5.15 -10.73 21.67
N VAL A 27 4.52 -11.49 20.76
CA VAL A 27 4.39 -11.18 19.33
C VAL A 27 3.16 -10.33 18.96
N GLY A 28 2.32 -9.98 19.94
CA GLY A 28 1.21 -9.06 19.74
C GLY A 28 0.23 -9.52 18.67
N SER A 29 -0.19 -8.63 17.78
CA SER A 29 -1.09 -8.94 16.65
C SER A 29 -0.38 -9.36 15.37
N ILE A 30 0.95 -9.52 15.37
CA ILE A 30 1.72 -9.89 14.16
C ILE A 30 1.26 -11.24 13.58
N PRO A 31 1.02 -12.31 14.37
CA PRO A 31 0.56 -13.58 13.80
C PRO A 31 -0.78 -13.46 13.08
N GLY A 32 -1.70 -12.66 13.63
CA GLY A 32 -2.99 -12.38 12.98
C GLY A 32 -2.83 -11.61 11.67
N LEU A 33 -1.83 -10.73 11.59
CA LEU A 33 -1.49 -10.00 10.37
C LEU A 33 -0.92 -10.92 9.27
N ILE A 34 -0.06 -11.86 9.64
CA ILE A 34 0.57 -12.80 8.70
C ILE A 34 -0.47 -13.77 8.13
N ASP A 35 -1.32 -14.34 8.99
CA ASP A 35 -2.36 -15.28 8.59
C ASP A 35 -3.39 -14.63 7.65
N ASN A 36 -3.74 -13.36 7.93
CA ASN A 36 -4.67 -12.58 7.13
C ASN A 36 -4.00 -11.70 6.06
N ASN A 37 -2.72 -11.90 5.74
CA ASN A 37 -1.99 -11.03 4.80
C ASN A 37 -2.67 -10.97 3.42
N HIS A 38 -3.21 -12.10 2.96
CA HIS A 38 -3.95 -12.22 1.71
C HIS A 38 -5.28 -11.42 1.67
N ARG A 39 -5.82 -11.06 2.84
CA ARG A 39 -7.09 -10.32 3.03
C ARG A 39 -6.96 -9.22 4.07
N LEU A 40 -5.80 -8.56 4.10
CA LEU A 40 -5.45 -7.64 5.17
C LEU A 40 -6.47 -6.49 5.32
N HIS A 41 -6.88 -5.90 4.19
CA HIS A 41 -7.84 -4.80 4.19
C HIS A 41 -9.22 -5.24 4.71
N ASP A 42 -9.71 -6.40 4.27
CA ASP A 42 -10.97 -6.97 4.76
C ASP A 42 -10.90 -7.23 6.26
N TRP A 43 -9.79 -7.81 6.72
CA TRP A 43 -9.57 -8.13 8.13
C TRP A 43 -9.56 -6.87 9.00
N ILE A 44 -8.86 -5.82 8.57
CA ILE A 44 -8.88 -4.52 9.28
C ILE A 44 -10.29 -3.93 9.31
N ALA A 45 -11.01 -3.95 8.17
CA ALA A 45 -12.36 -3.42 8.08
C ALA A 45 -13.33 -4.16 9.01
N GLU A 46 -13.22 -5.49 9.09
CA GLU A 46 -14.06 -6.30 9.98
C GLU A 46 -13.79 -6.03 11.46
N ASN A 47 -12.53 -5.89 11.84
CA ASN A 47 -12.15 -5.47 13.20
C ASN A 47 -12.71 -4.07 13.52
N LEU A 48 -12.62 -3.12 12.58
CA LEU A 48 -13.21 -1.78 12.77
C LEU A 48 -14.71 -1.85 12.98
N ARG A 49 -15.44 -2.65 12.19
CA ARG A 49 -16.90 -2.81 12.35
C ARG A 49 -17.25 -3.41 13.71
N THR A 50 -16.54 -4.47 14.11
CA THR A 50 -16.77 -5.16 15.39
C THR A 50 -16.51 -4.26 16.59
N CYS A 51 -15.51 -3.37 16.50
CA CYS A 51 -15.11 -2.49 17.60
C CYS A 51 -15.83 -1.13 17.61
N GLY A 52 -16.81 -0.89 16.73
CA GLY A 52 -17.53 0.38 16.66
C GLY A 52 -16.72 1.54 16.07
N GLY A 53 -15.77 1.24 15.18
CA GLY A 53 -15.06 2.21 14.35
C GLY A 53 -13.67 2.63 14.83
N THR A 54 -13.27 2.25 16.04
CA THR A 54 -11.88 2.45 16.51
C THR A 54 -11.45 1.26 17.36
N TYR A 55 -10.28 0.71 17.07
CA TYR A 55 -9.68 -0.34 17.88
C TYR A 55 -8.20 -0.06 18.15
N GLN A 56 -7.71 -0.64 19.24
CA GLN A 56 -6.31 -0.58 19.62
C GLN A 56 -5.73 -1.99 19.60
N THR A 57 -4.55 -2.11 19.02
CA THR A 57 -3.77 -3.35 18.95
C THR A 57 -2.34 -3.10 19.39
N CYS A 58 -1.60 -4.17 19.65
CA CYS A 58 -0.21 -4.09 20.05
C CYS A 58 0.66 -4.94 19.11
N ILE A 59 1.73 -4.38 18.55
CA ILE A 59 2.70 -5.11 17.72
C ILE A 59 3.67 -5.90 18.62
N TRP A 60 4.08 -5.32 19.75
CA TRP A 60 5.05 -5.92 20.67
C TRP A 60 4.54 -5.90 22.10
N ALA A 61 4.14 -7.05 22.62
CA ALA A 61 3.61 -7.18 23.99
C ALA A 61 4.74 -7.35 25.03
N ILE A 62 5.69 -6.43 25.04
CA ILE A 62 6.82 -6.38 25.98
C ILE A 62 6.62 -5.16 26.90
N PRO A 63 6.69 -5.25 28.24
CA PRO A 63 6.21 -4.19 29.14
C PRO A 63 6.78 -2.79 28.86
N PHE A 64 8.09 -2.71 28.59
CA PHE A 64 8.77 -1.46 28.30
C PHE A 64 8.54 -0.96 26.85
N LEU A 65 8.44 -1.89 25.90
CA LEU A 65 8.33 -1.57 24.47
C LEU A 65 6.87 -1.32 24.04
N ALA A 66 5.91 -2.00 24.66
CA ALA A 66 4.47 -1.88 24.43
C ALA A 66 3.98 -0.45 24.71
N CYS A 67 4.39 0.11 25.86
CA CYS A 67 4.01 1.48 26.25
C CYS A 67 4.64 2.58 25.40
N LYS A 68 5.87 2.37 24.89
CA LYS A 68 6.60 3.41 24.15
C LYS A 68 6.36 3.39 22.65
N GLN A 69 6.23 2.21 22.03
CA GLN A 69 6.20 2.06 20.57
C GLN A 69 5.32 0.89 20.07
N GLY A 70 4.79 0.07 20.97
CA GLY A 70 4.05 -1.13 20.58
C GLY A 70 2.56 -0.92 20.34
N LEU A 71 1.95 0.15 20.88
CA LEU A 71 0.52 0.41 20.73
C LEU A 71 0.20 1.05 19.37
N VAL A 72 -0.73 0.44 18.65
CA VAL A 72 -1.23 0.92 17.36
C VAL A 72 -2.73 1.13 17.48
N THR A 73 -3.18 2.35 17.17
CA THR A 73 -4.60 2.69 17.12
C THR A 73 -5.04 2.76 15.67
N VAL A 74 -6.09 2.02 15.32
CA VAL A 74 -6.70 2.05 13.99
C VAL A 74 -8.10 2.63 14.13
N THR A 75 -8.43 3.64 13.34
CA THR A 75 -9.71 4.35 13.43
C THR A 75 -10.26 4.65 12.05
N CYS A 76 -11.58 4.55 11.90
CA CYS A 76 -12.34 5.02 10.76
C CYS A 76 -13.36 6.10 11.15
N ASP A 77 -13.29 6.63 12.38
CA ASP A 77 -14.16 7.72 12.82
C ASP A 77 -13.73 9.02 12.11
N PRO A 78 -14.64 9.70 11.39
CA PRO A 78 -14.32 10.93 10.67
C PRO A 78 -13.76 12.03 11.58
N ARG A 79 -14.17 12.10 12.85
CA ARG A 79 -13.66 13.09 13.82
C ARG A 79 -12.21 12.82 14.18
N ASN A 80 -11.86 11.56 14.38
CA ASN A 80 -10.48 11.16 14.66
C ASN A 80 -9.59 11.35 13.43
N MET A 81 -10.12 11.05 12.23
CA MET A 81 -9.40 11.30 10.98
C MET A 81 -9.16 12.79 10.76
N GLU A 82 -10.16 13.64 10.99
CA GLU A 82 -9.97 15.10 10.90
C GLU A 82 -8.94 15.59 11.92
N HIS A 83 -8.97 15.06 13.15
CA HIS A 83 -8.00 15.43 14.17
C HIS A 83 -6.57 15.09 13.76
N VAL A 84 -6.33 13.87 13.27
CA VAL A 84 -5.00 13.36 12.92
C VAL A 84 -4.50 13.98 11.61
N LEU A 85 -5.36 14.15 10.60
CA LEU A 85 -4.95 14.55 9.25
C LEU A 85 -5.02 16.07 9.00
N LYS A 86 -5.75 16.82 9.83
CA LYS A 86 -6.01 18.24 9.59
C LYS A 86 -5.78 19.10 10.84
N THR A 87 -6.46 18.85 11.95
CA THR A 87 -6.46 19.77 13.10
C THR A 87 -5.16 19.73 13.89
N ARG A 88 -4.60 18.55 14.13
CA ARG A 88 -3.38 18.33 14.93
C ARG A 88 -2.37 17.45 14.20
N PHE A 89 -2.19 17.67 12.90
CA PHE A 89 -1.26 16.91 12.08
C PHE A 89 0.17 16.90 12.65
N ASP A 90 0.64 18.05 13.16
CA ASP A 90 2.00 18.18 13.71
C ASP A 90 2.24 17.35 14.98
N ASN A 91 1.17 16.91 15.66
CA ASN A 91 1.27 16.06 16.84
C ASN A 91 1.49 14.57 16.50
N TYR A 92 1.41 14.20 15.22
CA TYR A 92 1.57 12.82 14.75
C TYR A 92 2.73 12.70 13.75
N PRO A 93 3.98 12.95 14.17
CA PRO A 93 5.13 12.76 13.29
C PRO A 93 5.27 11.28 12.92
N LYS A 94 5.73 10.98 11.70
CA LYS A 94 5.97 9.59 11.26
C LYS A 94 7.01 8.91 12.15
N GLY A 95 7.94 9.70 12.68
CA GLY A 95 8.89 9.28 13.69
C GLY A 95 10.18 8.69 13.10
N PRO A 96 11.20 8.48 13.94
CA PRO A 96 12.54 8.05 13.51
C PRO A 96 12.56 6.64 12.93
N THR A 97 11.69 5.74 13.39
CA THR A 97 11.63 4.36 12.90
C THR A 97 11.13 4.29 11.45
N TRP A 98 10.05 5.02 11.13
CA TRP A 98 9.60 5.17 9.75
C TRP A 98 10.67 5.82 8.89
N ARG A 99 11.36 6.84 9.45
CA ARG A 99 12.44 7.50 8.73
C ARG A 99 13.60 6.59 8.36
N ALA A 100 14.03 5.74 9.28
CA ALA A 100 15.10 4.78 9.04
C ALA A 100 14.71 3.73 8.00
N VAL A 101 13.50 3.17 8.08
CA VAL A 101 13.03 2.13 7.14
C VAL A 101 12.93 2.66 5.70
N PHE A 102 12.47 3.90 5.53
CA PHE A 102 12.28 4.50 4.20
C PHE A 102 13.44 5.38 3.75
N HIS A 103 14.50 5.53 4.55
CA HIS A 103 15.66 6.35 4.22
C HIS A 103 16.34 5.87 2.93
N ASP A 104 16.54 4.55 2.80
CA ASP A 104 17.29 4.00 1.67
C ASP A 104 16.49 4.03 0.36
N LEU A 105 15.16 4.05 0.45
CA LEU A 105 14.27 4.07 -0.72
C LEU A 105 13.86 5.50 -1.13
N LEU A 106 13.57 6.37 -0.16
CA LEU A 106 12.95 7.68 -0.38
C LEU A 106 13.83 8.85 0.08
N GLY A 107 15.00 8.58 0.68
CA GLY A 107 15.94 9.58 1.16
C GLY A 107 15.31 10.53 2.19
N GLN A 108 15.63 11.82 2.07
CA GLN A 108 14.96 12.91 2.78
C GLN A 108 13.80 13.52 1.96
N GLY A 109 13.17 12.73 1.09
CA GLY A 109 12.08 13.18 0.25
C GLY A 109 10.81 13.51 1.03
N ILE A 110 9.82 14.08 0.33
CA ILE A 110 8.51 14.50 0.88
C ILE A 110 7.77 13.40 1.66
N PHE A 111 8.02 12.13 1.37
CA PHE A 111 7.42 11.03 2.11
C PHE A 111 8.09 10.77 3.46
N ASN A 112 9.36 11.15 3.60
CA ASN A 112 10.20 10.86 4.77
C ASN A 112 10.47 12.08 5.68
N SER A 113 10.12 13.28 5.22
CA SER A 113 10.20 14.51 6.01
C SER A 113 8.95 14.69 6.90
N ASP A 114 9.13 15.39 8.02
CA ASP A 114 8.09 15.80 8.97
C ASP A 114 8.13 17.35 9.13
N GLY A 115 7.04 17.97 9.60
CA GLY A 115 6.99 19.39 9.96
C GLY A 115 7.23 20.37 8.80
N ASP A 116 8.01 21.43 9.05
CA ASP A 116 8.25 22.53 8.09
C ASP A 116 8.97 22.07 6.82
N THR A 117 9.89 21.12 6.93
CA THR A 117 10.58 20.54 5.76
C THR A 117 9.61 19.82 4.85
N TRP A 118 8.67 19.07 5.42
CA TRP A 118 7.60 18.44 4.67
C TRP A 118 6.67 19.47 4.03
N LEU A 119 6.28 20.51 4.77
CA LEU A 119 5.41 21.57 4.27
C LEU A 119 6.05 22.32 3.11
N PHE A 120 7.35 22.64 3.20
CA PHE A 120 8.11 23.27 2.14
C PHE A 120 8.17 22.38 0.88
N GLN A 121 8.57 21.11 1.03
CA GLN A 121 8.62 20.16 -0.09
C GLN A 121 7.24 19.94 -0.72
N ARG A 122 6.18 19.87 0.10
CA ARG A 122 4.79 19.74 -0.37
C ARG A 122 4.31 20.97 -1.11
N LYS A 123 4.61 22.18 -0.62
CA LYS A 123 4.27 23.43 -1.31
C LYS A 123 4.97 23.51 -2.66
N THR A 124 6.25 23.16 -2.72
CA THR A 124 7.01 23.16 -3.98
C THR A 124 6.44 22.13 -4.96
N ALA A 125 6.24 20.88 -4.54
CA ALA A 125 5.66 19.84 -5.38
C ALA A 125 4.23 20.18 -5.86
N ALA A 126 3.39 20.77 -5.00
CA ALA A 126 2.03 21.15 -5.36
C ALA A 126 1.96 22.22 -6.46
N ARG A 127 3.00 23.06 -6.61
CA ARG A 127 3.09 24.05 -7.70
C ARG A 127 3.38 23.40 -9.05
N GLU A 128 4.15 22.31 -9.05
CA GLU A 128 4.42 21.52 -10.25
C GLU A 128 3.20 20.67 -10.65
N PHE A 129 2.49 20.12 -9.66
CA PHE A 129 1.30 19.29 -9.86
C PHE A 129 -0.02 20.07 -9.85
N THR A 130 -0.08 21.24 -10.51
CA THR A 130 -1.36 21.95 -10.65
C THR A 130 -2.28 21.25 -11.65
N PRO A 131 -3.63 21.31 -11.48
CA PRO A 131 -4.57 20.71 -12.43
C PRO A 131 -4.38 21.18 -13.87
N ARG A 132 -3.93 22.44 -14.06
CA ARG A 132 -3.62 23.01 -15.36
C ARG A 132 -2.34 22.41 -15.95
N ALA A 133 -1.25 22.35 -15.18
CA ALA A 133 0.01 21.73 -15.61
C ALA A 133 -0.20 20.24 -15.93
N LEU A 134 -0.90 19.52 -15.06
CA LEU A 134 -1.30 18.12 -15.25
C LEU A 134 -2.12 17.95 -16.54
N ARG A 135 -3.15 18.77 -16.77
CA ARG A 135 -3.98 18.66 -17.98
C ARG A 135 -3.19 18.99 -19.25
N GLN A 136 -2.30 19.97 -19.21
CA GLN A 136 -1.52 20.38 -20.39
C GLN A 136 -0.37 19.42 -20.71
N ALA A 137 0.35 18.93 -19.70
CA ALA A 137 1.48 18.03 -19.89
C ALA A 137 1.04 16.56 -20.00
N MET A 138 0.18 16.08 -19.10
CA MET A 138 -0.12 14.65 -18.99
C MET A 138 -1.17 14.15 -19.99
N ALA A 139 -2.19 14.96 -20.31
CA ALA A 139 -3.25 14.53 -21.23
C ALA A 139 -2.72 14.14 -22.63
N PRO A 140 -1.83 14.91 -23.29
CA PRO A 140 -1.28 14.50 -24.58
C PRO A 140 -0.42 13.24 -24.48
N TRP A 141 0.40 13.10 -23.43
CA TRP A 141 1.26 11.93 -23.25
C TRP A 141 0.46 10.66 -22.96
N VAL A 142 -0.52 10.70 -22.08
CA VAL A 142 -1.39 9.55 -21.80
C VAL A 142 -2.18 9.18 -23.04
N SER A 143 -2.75 10.15 -23.75
CA SER A 143 -3.47 9.91 -25.01
C SER A 143 -2.58 9.26 -26.06
N GLN A 144 -1.34 9.72 -26.19
CA GLN A 144 -0.34 9.16 -27.10
C GLN A 144 0.08 7.74 -26.69
N ALA A 145 0.32 7.50 -25.40
CA ALA A 145 0.71 6.20 -24.88
C ALA A 145 -0.42 5.16 -25.06
N VAL A 146 -1.67 5.56 -24.83
CA VAL A 146 -2.85 4.71 -25.09
C VAL A 146 -2.96 4.39 -26.59
N LYS A 147 -2.92 5.41 -27.46
CA LYS A 147 -3.07 5.21 -28.91
C LYS A 147 -1.93 4.41 -29.53
N ARG A 148 -0.68 4.63 -29.10
CA ARG A 148 0.51 4.01 -29.70
C ARG A 148 0.92 2.69 -29.08
N ARG A 149 0.58 2.43 -27.81
CA ARG A 149 1.01 1.21 -27.10
C ARG A 149 -0.18 0.35 -26.71
N LEU A 150 -1.12 0.89 -25.93
CA LEU A 150 -2.22 0.11 -25.37
C LEU A 150 -3.15 -0.45 -26.46
N CYS A 151 -3.66 0.40 -27.36
CA CYS A 151 -4.59 -0.02 -28.41
C CYS A 151 -3.99 -1.07 -29.36
N PRO A 152 -2.73 -0.93 -29.85
CA PRO A 152 -2.11 -1.97 -30.68
C PRO A 152 -1.90 -3.30 -29.96
N ILE A 153 -1.52 -3.28 -28.67
CA ILE A 153 -1.34 -4.50 -27.87
C ILE A 153 -2.68 -5.23 -27.72
N LEU A 154 -3.74 -4.51 -27.35
CA LEU A 154 -5.08 -5.09 -27.23
C LEU A 154 -5.60 -5.63 -28.57
N LYS A 155 -5.40 -4.88 -29.67
CA LYS A 155 -5.79 -5.33 -31.02
C LYS A 155 -5.03 -6.60 -31.45
N SER A 156 -3.72 -6.66 -31.19
CA SER A 156 -2.90 -7.85 -31.47
C SER A 156 -3.33 -9.05 -30.64
N ALA A 157 -3.68 -8.84 -29.37
CA ALA A 157 -4.16 -9.91 -28.50
C ALA A 157 -5.55 -10.42 -28.90
N GLN A 158 -6.45 -9.52 -29.29
CA GLN A 158 -7.77 -9.86 -29.83
C GLN A 158 -7.62 -10.73 -31.09
N LEU A 159 -6.79 -10.31 -32.05
CA LEU A 159 -6.56 -11.06 -33.30
C LEU A 159 -5.96 -12.45 -33.05
N LYS A 160 -5.18 -12.61 -31.99
CA LYS A 160 -4.51 -13.87 -31.63
C LYS A 160 -5.29 -14.70 -30.61
N ALA A 161 -6.47 -14.23 -30.19
CA ALA A 161 -7.27 -14.81 -29.11
C ALA A 161 -6.42 -15.13 -27.85
N LYS A 162 -5.49 -14.24 -27.50
CA LYS A 162 -4.59 -14.42 -26.35
C LYS A 162 -5.11 -13.65 -25.14
N PRO A 163 -5.10 -14.27 -23.93
CA PRO A 163 -5.37 -13.53 -22.71
C PRO A 163 -4.28 -12.48 -22.47
N VAL A 164 -4.69 -11.31 -21.97
CA VAL A 164 -3.80 -10.20 -21.61
C VAL A 164 -3.96 -9.91 -20.14
N ASP A 165 -2.84 -9.85 -19.43
CA ASP A 165 -2.82 -9.33 -18.08
C ASP A 165 -2.90 -7.79 -18.11
N LEU A 166 -4.05 -7.26 -17.72
CA LEU A 166 -4.26 -5.81 -17.64
C LEU A 166 -3.48 -5.16 -16.51
N GLN A 167 -3.16 -5.89 -15.43
CA GLN A 167 -2.41 -5.34 -14.31
C GLN A 167 -0.99 -4.99 -14.74
N ASP A 168 -0.28 -5.95 -15.35
CA ASP A 168 1.08 -5.72 -15.89
C ASP A 168 1.08 -4.62 -16.96
N LEU A 169 0.10 -4.64 -17.87
CA LEU A 169 0.02 -3.67 -18.96
C LEU A 169 -0.23 -2.25 -18.48
N LEU A 170 -1.17 -2.05 -17.55
CA LEU A 170 -1.47 -0.74 -16.97
C LEU A 170 -0.34 -0.26 -16.07
N LEU A 171 0.30 -1.15 -15.31
CA LEU A 171 1.45 -0.80 -14.47
C LEU A 171 2.59 -0.23 -15.33
N ARG A 172 2.95 -0.91 -16.43
CA ARG A 172 3.97 -0.44 -17.39
C ARG A 172 3.57 0.90 -18.00
N LEU A 173 2.31 1.04 -18.40
CA LEU A 173 1.80 2.29 -18.97
C LEU A 173 1.90 3.45 -17.96
N THR A 174 1.53 3.22 -16.70
CA THR A 174 1.61 4.25 -15.65
C THR A 174 3.06 4.62 -15.35
N PHE A 175 3.97 3.65 -15.30
CA PHE A 175 5.40 3.89 -15.09
C PHE A 175 5.98 4.76 -16.20
N ASP A 176 5.76 4.40 -17.47
CA ASP A 176 6.22 5.17 -18.62
C ASP A 176 5.69 6.62 -18.58
N ASN A 177 4.40 6.79 -18.27
CA ASN A 177 3.77 8.12 -18.18
C ASN A 177 4.35 8.97 -17.04
N ILE A 178 4.61 8.39 -15.87
CA ILE A 178 5.20 9.10 -14.73
C ILE A 178 6.65 9.49 -15.04
N CYS A 179 7.44 8.60 -15.66
CA CYS A 179 8.81 8.93 -16.06
C CYS A 179 8.84 10.06 -17.10
N ASN A 180 7.95 10.04 -18.08
CA ASN A 180 7.83 11.12 -19.07
C ASN A 180 7.49 12.45 -18.40
N LEU A 181 6.59 12.43 -17.43
CA LEU A 181 6.20 13.61 -16.67
C LEU A 181 7.27 14.14 -15.74
N ALA A 182 7.95 13.25 -15.02
CA ALA A 182 8.95 13.65 -14.04
C ALA A 182 10.26 14.12 -14.71
N PHE A 183 10.67 13.50 -15.82
CA PHE A 183 12.00 13.71 -16.41
C PHE A 183 11.97 14.40 -17.78
N GLY A 184 10.79 14.64 -18.36
CA GLY A 184 10.65 15.27 -19.68
C GLY A 184 11.32 14.47 -20.82
N LYS A 185 11.69 13.22 -20.54
CA LYS A 185 12.34 12.30 -21.46
C LYS A 185 11.56 11.01 -21.44
N ASP A 186 11.29 10.46 -22.61
CA ASP A 186 10.98 9.05 -22.73
C ASP A 186 12.05 8.27 -21.96
N PRO A 187 11.72 7.51 -20.90
CA PRO A 187 12.65 6.54 -20.39
C PRO A 187 12.86 5.58 -21.56
N ILE A 188 13.97 5.78 -22.26
CA ILE A 188 14.60 4.80 -23.15
C ILE A 188 14.00 4.78 -24.59
N PRO A 189 14.67 5.42 -25.58
CA PRO A 189 14.41 5.22 -27.02
C PRO A 189 14.65 3.76 -27.49
N SER A 190 15.27 2.91 -26.66
CA SER A 190 15.71 1.55 -26.99
C SER A 190 14.85 0.41 -26.43
N HIS A 191 13.63 0.67 -25.92
CA HIS A 191 12.73 -0.38 -25.41
C HIS A 191 12.06 -1.28 -26.49
N ARG A 192 12.58 -1.32 -27.72
CA ARG A 192 12.46 -2.54 -28.55
C ARG A 192 13.18 -3.73 -27.90
N ALA A 193 14.14 -3.49 -27.00
CA ALA A 193 14.88 -4.53 -26.28
C ALA A 193 14.18 -5.07 -25.01
N CYS A 194 13.40 -4.27 -24.27
CA CYS A 194 12.71 -4.80 -23.07
C CYS A 194 11.41 -5.55 -23.39
N LEU A 195 10.81 -5.28 -24.56
CA LEU A 195 9.83 -6.19 -25.19
C LEU A 195 10.44 -7.56 -25.56
N LYS A 196 11.77 -7.71 -25.56
CA LYS A 196 12.48 -9.00 -25.69
C LYS A 196 13.05 -9.53 -24.37
N MET A 197 13.43 -8.68 -23.42
CA MET A 197 14.11 -9.09 -22.18
C MET A 197 13.18 -9.76 -21.14
N SER A 198 11.86 -9.69 -21.32
CA SER A 198 10.87 -10.31 -20.42
C SER A 198 9.83 -11.19 -21.14
N LEU A 199 10.20 -11.73 -22.29
CA LEU A 199 9.67 -13.02 -22.74
C LEU A 199 10.77 -14.05 -22.43
N PRO A 200 10.83 -14.63 -21.22
CA PRO A 200 11.36 -15.98 -21.16
C PRO A 200 10.53 -16.76 -22.18
N GLN A 201 11.22 -17.41 -23.11
CA GLN A 201 10.63 -18.41 -23.99
C GLN A 201 9.62 -19.18 -23.13
N LEU A 202 8.34 -19.08 -23.49
CA LEU A 202 7.30 -19.89 -22.89
C LEU A 202 7.68 -21.32 -23.29
N SER A 203 8.56 -21.94 -22.49
CA SER A 203 8.88 -23.34 -22.61
C SER A 203 7.54 -24.03 -22.47
N THR A 204 7.23 -24.77 -23.51
CA THR A 204 6.17 -25.75 -23.58
C THR A 204 6.35 -26.74 -22.44
N GLU A 205 5.80 -26.41 -21.27
CA GLU A 205 5.62 -27.33 -20.16
C GLU A 205 4.24 -27.08 -19.55
N PRO A 206 3.36 -28.08 -19.49
CA PRO A 206 1.99 -27.90 -19.04
C PRO A 206 1.96 -27.86 -17.51
N ARG A 207 2.18 -26.68 -16.91
CA ARG A 207 1.95 -26.48 -15.49
C ARG A 207 0.44 -26.35 -15.24
N ARG A 208 -0.24 -27.49 -15.03
CA ARG A 208 -1.60 -27.55 -14.46
C ARG A 208 -1.59 -26.92 -13.07
N HIS A 209 -1.84 -25.62 -12.97
CA HIS A 209 -2.45 -25.08 -11.76
C HIS A 209 -3.97 -25.15 -11.92
N ARG A 210 -4.52 -26.15 -11.23
CA ARG A 210 -5.95 -26.32 -10.97
C ARG A 210 -6.42 -25.05 -10.25
N PHE A 211 -7.03 -24.11 -10.98
CA PHE A 211 -7.89 -23.11 -10.39
C PHE A 211 -9.14 -23.86 -9.95
N ASN A 212 -9.30 -24.05 -8.64
CA ASN A 212 -10.48 -24.69 -8.08
C ASN A 212 -11.61 -23.66 -8.15
N ASP A 213 -12.53 -23.89 -9.09
CA ASP A 213 -13.66 -23.01 -9.39
C ASP A 213 -14.79 -23.34 -8.41
N SER A 214 -14.63 -22.89 -7.16
CA SER A 214 -15.64 -23.03 -6.11
C SER A 214 -15.33 -22.02 -5.02
N SER A 215 -15.84 -20.79 -5.15
CA SER A 215 -16.16 -19.83 -4.08
C SER A 215 -16.16 -18.38 -4.60
N TYR A 216 -17.06 -18.04 -5.52
CA TYR A 216 -17.41 -16.64 -5.74
C TYR A 216 -18.94 -16.47 -5.69
N PRO A 217 -19.47 -15.64 -4.78
CA PRO A 217 -20.89 -15.30 -4.78
C PRO A 217 -21.26 -14.49 -6.04
N ARG A 218 -22.29 -14.94 -6.74
CA ARG A 218 -22.90 -14.26 -7.89
C ARG A 218 -23.56 -12.95 -7.44
N TRP A 219 -22.91 -11.81 -7.71
CA TRP A 219 -23.44 -10.46 -7.44
C TRP A 219 -23.88 -9.70 -8.69
N PHE A 220 -24.42 -10.40 -9.69
CA PHE A 220 -25.30 -9.75 -10.67
C PHE A 220 -26.47 -10.69 -10.97
N GLY A 221 -27.64 -10.29 -10.46
CA GLY A 221 -28.92 -10.89 -10.78
C GLY A 221 -29.54 -10.18 -11.98
N ARG A 222 -30.07 -11.02 -12.88
CA ARG A 222 -31.05 -10.78 -13.95
C ARG A 222 -30.80 -9.64 -14.94
#